data_AF-A0A6N7JS19-F1
#
_entry.id   AF-A0A6N7JS19-F1
#
_cell.length_a   1.000
_cell.length_b   1.000
_cell.length_c   1.000
_cell.angle_alpha   90.00
_cell.angle_beta   90.00
_cell.angle_gamma   90.00
#
_symmetry.space_group_name_H-M   'P 1'
#
loop_
_entity.id
_entity.type
_entity.pdbx_description
1 polymer ?
#
loop_
_entity_poly.entity_id
_entity_poly.type
_entity_poly.pdbx_seq_one_letter_code
_entity_poly.pdbx_strand_id
1 'polypeptide(L)'
;MIRLDLAREPFWLDLGMGVRLHLRPCTTALVLAARQVVRDADMTDEPPDLVQGTRTATFLKAMGRLAILGWEGVGDADGTPVEPTPAGIDALLDLHPVADAFSLHYLGPVALLEQEKNV
;
A
#
# COMPACT_ATOMS: atom_id res chain seq x y z
N MET A 1 -11.16 0.24 -22.59
CA MET A 1 -10.46 -0.93 -23.21
C MET A 1 -9.29 -1.20 -22.28
N ILE A 2 -9.32 -2.34 -21.59
CA ILE A 2 -8.35 -2.63 -20.53
C ILE A 2 -6.95 -2.80 -21.13
N ARG A 3 -5.99 -1.95 -20.74
CA ARG A 3 -4.57 -2.17 -21.04
C ARG A 3 -4.01 -3.21 -20.08
N LEU A 4 -3.42 -4.29 -20.61
CA LEU A 4 -2.74 -5.33 -19.84
C LEU A 4 -1.26 -5.01 -19.58
N ASP A 5 -0.94 -3.72 -19.42
CA ASP A 5 0.41 -3.23 -19.11
C ASP A 5 0.61 -3.13 -17.59
N LEU A 6 0.37 -4.25 -16.90
CA LEU A 6 0.68 -4.39 -15.49
C LEU A 6 2.05 -5.06 -15.41
N ALA A 7 2.99 -4.43 -14.69
CA ALA A 7 4.32 -4.98 -14.44
C ALA A 7 4.19 -6.46 -14.02
N ARG A 8 4.95 -7.35 -14.67
CA ARG A 8 4.92 -8.80 -14.38
C ARG A 8 6.06 -9.25 -13.47
N GLU A 9 7.01 -8.36 -13.24
CA GLU A 9 8.19 -8.55 -12.41
C GLU A 9 8.22 -7.45 -11.33
N PRO A 10 8.97 -7.64 -10.24
CA PRO A 10 9.21 -6.58 -9.29
C PRO A 10 9.75 -5.31 -9.95
N PHE A 11 9.29 -4.15 -9.49
CA PHE A 11 9.63 -2.86 -10.08
C PHE A 11 9.84 -1.80 -9.01
N TRP A 12 10.60 -0.77 -9.36
CA TRP A 12 10.76 0.41 -8.52
C TRP A 12 9.67 1.42 -8.79
N LEU A 13 8.98 1.85 -7.73
CA LEU A 13 8.00 2.92 -7.74
C LEU A 13 8.55 4.12 -6.99
N ASP A 14 8.52 5.29 -7.62
CA ASP A 14 8.86 6.56 -6.98
C ASP A 14 7.59 7.16 -6.35
N LEU A 15 7.65 7.45 -5.05
CA LEU A 15 6.54 8.07 -4.32
C LEU A 15 6.72 9.59 -4.16
N GLY A 16 7.80 10.16 -4.68
CA GLY A 16 8.26 11.49 -4.32
C GLY A 16 8.83 11.52 -2.90
N MET A 17 9.04 12.72 -2.35
CA MET A 17 9.58 12.92 -0.98
C MET A 17 10.94 12.25 -0.71
N GLY A 18 11.67 11.88 -1.77
CA GLY A 18 12.92 11.13 -1.67
C GLY A 18 12.72 9.64 -1.37
N VAL A 19 11.50 9.11 -1.39
CA VAL A 19 11.17 7.71 -1.08
C VAL A 19 10.87 6.94 -2.35
N ARG A 20 11.54 5.79 -2.51
CA ARG A 20 11.25 4.83 -3.60
C ARG A 20 11.02 3.45 -3.01
N LEU A 21 10.05 2.71 -3.56
CA LEU A 21 9.72 1.36 -3.10
C LEU A 21 10.01 0.34 -4.20
N HIS A 22 10.66 -0.76 -3.85
CA HIS A 22 10.75 -1.93 -4.70
C HIS A 22 9.57 -2.86 -4.40
N LEU A 23 8.69 -3.03 -5.37
CA LEU A 23 7.37 -3.62 -5.17
C LEU A 23 7.17 -4.85 -6.06
N ARG A 24 6.47 -5.85 -5.53
CA ARG A 24 5.84 -6.89 -6.35
C ARG A 24 4.72 -6.27 -7.21
N PRO A 25 4.40 -6.87 -8.36
CA PRO A 25 3.17 -6.57 -9.09
C PRO A 25 1.93 -6.59 -8.20
N CYS A 26 1.06 -5.58 -8.33
CA CYS A 26 -0.22 -5.55 -7.63
C CYS A 26 -1.19 -6.55 -8.27
N THR A 27 -1.22 -7.78 -7.75
CA THR A 27 -2.09 -8.84 -8.27
C THR A 27 -3.38 -8.97 -7.48
N THR A 28 -4.39 -9.59 -8.10
CA THR A 28 -5.66 -9.96 -7.43
C THR A 28 -5.42 -10.74 -6.14
N ALA A 29 -4.42 -11.62 -6.10
CA ALA A 29 -4.10 -12.41 -4.92
C ALA A 29 -3.67 -11.51 -3.74
N LEU A 30 -2.85 -10.49 -3.99
CA LEU A 30 -2.43 -9.55 -2.94
C LEU A 30 -3.62 -8.71 -2.45
N VAL A 31 -4.44 -8.20 -3.37
CA VAL A 31 -5.63 -7.42 -3.01
C VAL A 31 -6.61 -8.22 -2.17
N LEU A 32 -6.90 -9.47 -2.55
CA LEU A 32 -7.82 -10.32 -1.78
C LEU A 32 -7.25 -10.72 -0.42
N ALA A 33 -5.94 -10.96 -0.32
CA ALA A 33 -5.27 -11.22 0.94
C ALA A 33 -5.34 -9.99 1.87
N ALA A 34 -5.08 -8.79 1.37
CA ALA A 34 -5.21 -7.56 2.16
C ALA A 34 -6.66 -7.30 2.60
N ARG A 35 -7.64 -7.55 1.73
CA ARG A 35 -9.07 -7.47 2.10
C ARG A 35 -9.45 -8.47 3.19
N GLN A 36 -8.80 -9.64 3.24
CA GLN A 36 -9.02 -10.60 4.33
C GLN A 36 -8.50 -10.06 5.66
N VAL A 37 -7.32 -9.43 5.69
CA VAL A 37 -6.80 -8.78 6.91
C VAL A 37 -7.78 -7.74 7.46
N VAL A 38 -8.39 -6.93 6.59
CA VAL A 38 -9.39 -5.93 7.01
C VAL A 38 -10.65 -6.59 7.56
N ARG A 39 -11.08 -7.73 7.00
CA ARG A 39 -12.25 -8.49 7.51
C ARG A 39 -12.01 -9.09 8.89
N ASP A 40 -10.78 -9.55 9.13
CA ASP A 40 -10.40 -10.22 10.37
C ASP A 40 -9.99 -9.24 11.48
N ALA A 41 -9.81 -7.95 11.13
CA ALA A 41 -9.48 -6.91 12.09
C ALA A 41 -10.68 -6.62 13.01
N ASP A 42 -10.48 -6.75 14.32
CA ASP A 42 -11.43 -6.30 15.31
C ASP A 42 -11.41 -4.76 15.39
N MET A 43 -12.57 -4.16 15.14
CA MET A 43 -12.78 -2.71 15.18
C MET A 43 -13.94 -2.34 16.09
N THR A 44 -14.34 -3.24 17.01
CA THR A 44 -15.51 -3.05 17.87
C THR A 44 -15.38 -1.82 18.77
N ASP A 45 -14.14 -1.49 19.17
CA ASP A 45 -13.83 -0.36 20.05
C ASP A 45 -13.50 0.94 19.28
N GLU A 46 -13.49 0.90 17.94
CA GLU A 46 -13.17 2.07 17.13
C GLU A 46 -14.36 3.04 17.08
N PRO A 47 -14.15 4.36 17.28
CA PRO A 47 -15.19 5.36 17.11
C PRO A 47 -15.86 5.26 15.72
N PRO A 48 -17.19 5.34 15.62
CA PRO A 48 -17.91 5.14 14.35
C PRO A 48 -17.43 6.03 13.19
N ASP A 49 -16.96 7.24 13.50
CA ASP A 49 -16.41 8.21 12.56
C ASP A 49 -14.99 7.87 12.07
N LEU A 50 -14.25 7.03 12.81
CA LEU A 50 -12.89 6.61 12.47
C LEU A 50 -12.83 5.25 11.76
N VAL A 51 -13.85 4.39 11.91
CA VAL A 51 -13.90 3.02 11.35
C VAL A 51 -13.46 2.96 9.88
N GLN A 52 -13.94 3.88 9.04
CA GLN A 52 -13.59 3.86 7.61
C GLN A 52 -12.12 4.25 7.36
N GLY A 53 -11.59 5.19 8.14
CA GLY A 53 -10.17 5.54 8.15
C GLY A 53 -9.33 4.33 8.57
N THR A 54 -9.70 3.68 9.67
CA THR A 54 -9.00 2.48 10.19
C THR A 54 -9.02 1.33 9.18
N ARG A 55 -10.14 1.09 8.49
CA ARG A 55 -10.22 0.08 7.40
C ARG A 55 -9.28 0.40 6.25
N THR A 56 -9.25 1.67 5.83
CA THR A 56 -8.39 2.13 4.74
C THR A 56 -6.92 1.97 5.12
N ALA A 57 -6.53 2.45 6.31
CA ALA A 57 -5.16 2.32 6.81
C ALA A 57 -4.76 0.84 6.95
N THR A 58 -5.62 0.01 7.52
CA THR A 58 -5.39 -1.45 7.65
C THR A 58 -5.17 -2.10 6.29
N PHE A 59 -5.98 -1.73 5.29
CA PHE A 59 -5.85 -2.24 3.92
C PHE A 59 -4.51 -1.82 3.30
N LEU A 60 -4.14 -0.54 3.38
CA LEU A 60 -2.89 -0.03 2.82
C LEU A 60 -1.68 -0.69 3.46
N LYS A 61 -1.67 -0.82 4.79
CA LYS A 61 -0.61 -1.52 5.55
C LYS A 61 -0.49 -2.98 5.14
N ALA A 62 -1.61 -3.69 5.01
CA ALA A 62 -1.61 -5.07 4.54
C ALA A 62 -1.05 -5.19 3.11
N MET A 63 -1.43 -4.28 2.21
CA MET A 63 -0.87 -4.21 0.85
C MET A 63 0.64 -3.94 0.88
N GLY A 64 1.10 -2.98 1.69
CA GLY A 64 2.52 -2.68 1.87
C GLY A 64 3.32 -3.90 2.30
N ARG A 65 2.87 -4.61 3.35
CA ARG A 65 3.55 -5.82 3.87
C ARG A 65 3.60 -6.96 2.84
N LEU A 66 2.60 -7.05 1.97
CA LEU A 66 2.53 -8.08 0.93
C LEU A 66 3.39 -7.75 -0.30
N ALA A 67 3.55 -6.46 -0.61
CA ALA A 67 4.13 -5.98 -1.85
C ALA A 67 5.57 -5.49 -1.73
N ILE A 68 5.95 -4.85 -0.63
CA ILE A 68 7.25 -4.21 -0.45
C ILE A 68 8.34 -5.27 -0.27
N LEU A 69 9.34 -5.20 -1.16
CA LEU A 69 10.54 -6.03 -1.15
C LEU A 69 11.78 -5.27 -0.68
N GLY A 70 11.77 -3.94 -0.83
CA GLY A 70 12.90 -3.04 -0.58
C GLY A 70 12.45 -1.59 -0.66
N TRP A 71 13.28 -0.66 -0.18
CA TRP A 71 13.04 0.77 -0.34
C TRP A 71 14.34 1.58 -0.38
N GLU A 72 14.24 2.82 -0.83
CA GLU A 72 15.27 3.85 -0.73
C GLU A 72 14.68 5.08 -0.03
N GLY A 73 15.50 5.85 0.68
CA GLY A 73 15.08 7.09 1.36
C GLY A 73 14.35 6.90 2.68
N VAL A 74 14.32 5.67 3.22
CA VAL A 74 13.74 5.36 4.53
C VAL A 74 14.86 5.03 5.50
N GLY A 75 14.91 5.77 6.61
CA GLY A 75 15.91 5.59 7.67
C GLY A 75 15.28 5.62 9.05
N ASP A 76 16.08 5.27 10.05
CA ASP A 76 15.74 5.40 11.46
C ASP A 76 15.79 6.87 11.94
N ALA A 77 15.65 7.08 13.25
CA ALA A 77 15.67 8.41 13.86
C ALA A 77 16.99 9.18 13.64
N ASP A 78 18.09 8.48 13.37
CA ASP A 78 19.41 9.05 13.09
C ASP A 78 19.65 9.24 11.58
N GLY A 79 18.67 8.87 10.74
CA GLY A 79 18.76 8.91 9.29
C GLY A 79 19.56 7.76 8.69
N THR A 80 19.85 6.71 9.47
CA THR A 80 20.54 5.52 8.96
C THR A 80 19.56 4.71 8.12
N PRO A 81 19.90 4.32 6.87
CA PRO A 81 19.04 3.47 6.06
C PRO A 81 18.68 2.18 6.79
N VAL A 82 17.39 1.84 6.77
CA VAL A 82 16.86 0.61 7.38
C VAL A 82 16.32 -0.33 6.32
N GLU A 83 16.24 -1.63 6.62
CA GLU A 83 15.55 -2.59 5.77
C GLU A 83 14.04 -2.60 6.05
N PRO A 84 13.18 -2.96 5.07
CA PRO A 84 11.76 -3.12 5.31
C PRO A 84 11.46 -4.20 6.35
N THR A 85 10.70 -3.83 7.36
CA THR A 85 10.11 -4.73 8.35
C THR A 85 8.60 -4.50 8.42
N PRO A 86 7.79 -5.45 8.91
CA PRO A 86 6.35 -5.23 9.05
C PRO A 86 6.01 -3.95 9.83
N ALA A 87 6.73 -3.71 10.94
CA ALA A 87 6.55 -2.50 11.74
C ALA A 87 7.04 -1.24 11.02
N GLY A 88 8.17 -1.30 10.31
CA GLY A 88 8.67 -0.17 9.52
C GLY A 88 7.73 0.19 8.36
N ILE A 89 7.15 -0.81 7.70
CA ILE A 89 6.16 -0.61 6.63
C ILE A 89 4.90 0.05 7.20
N ASP A 90 4.44 -0.39 8.37
CA ASP A 90 3.30 0.25 9.03
C ASP A 90 3.59 1.71 9.35
N ALA A 91 4.75 1.98 9.95
CA ALA A 91 5.17 3.33 10.31
C ALA A 91 5.31 4.24 9.09
N LEU A 92 5.87 3.72 7.98
CA LEU A 92 5.97 4.45 6.72
C LEU A 92 4.58 4.80 6.16
N LEU A 93 3.64 3.85 6.21
CA LEU A 93 2.27 4.04 5.72
C LEU A 93 1.34 4.75 6.71
N ASP A 94 1.78 5.03 7.93
CA ASP A 94 1.13 5.97 8.84
C ASP A 94 1.43 7.44 8.47
N LEU A 95 2.46 7.69 7.66
CA LEU A 95 2.70 9.00 7.08
C LEU A 95 1.70 9.25 5.95
N HIS A 96 0.67 10.06 6.22
CA HIS A 96 -0.43 10.29 5.29
C HIS A 96 0.01 10.66 3.85
N PRO A 97 0.99 11.56 3.60
CA PRO A 97 1.44 11.86 2.25
C PRO A 97 2.04 10.64 1.52
N VAL A 98 2.71 9.74 2.25
CA VAL A 98 3.29 8.51 1.71
C VAL A 98 2.19 7.49 1.40
N ALA A 99 1.23 7.34 2.31
CA ALA A 99 0.08 6.46 2.12
C ALA A 99 -0.75 6.87 0.89
N ASP A 100 -0.96 8.18 0.70
CA ASP A 100 -1.67 8.73 -0.45
C ASP A 100 -0.93 8.48 -1.76
N ALA A 101 0.39 8.76 -1.80
CA ALA A 101 1.22 8.50 -2.98
C ALA A 101 1.24 7.00 -3.32
N PHE A 102 1.37 6.14 -2.31
CA PHE A 102 1.32 4.69 -2.48
C PHE A 102 -0.04 4.25 -3.04
N SER A 103 -1.15 4.71 -2.46
CA SER A 103 -2.49 4.40 -2.94
C SER A 103 -2.70 4.86 -4.38
N LEU A 104 -2.32 6.10 -4.71
CA LEU A 104 -2.48 6.68 -6.04
C LEU A 104 -1.68 5.93 -7.10
N HIS A 105 -0.39 5.66 -6.83
CA HIS A 105 0.51 5.16 -7.86
C HIS A 105 0.59 3.63 -7.93
N TYR A 106 0.42 2.93 -6.81
CA TYR A 106 0.45 1.47 -6.76
C TYR A 106 -0.93 0.85 -6.94
N LEU A 107 -1.97 1.43 -6.34
CA LEU A 107 -3.33 0.88 -6.36
C LEU A 107 -4.25 1.57 -7.37
N GLY A 108 -3.98 2.83 -7.72
CA GLY A 108 -4.76 3.61 -8.70
C GLY A 108 -4.99 2.90 -10.04
N PRO A 109 -3.98 2.23 -10.65
CA PRO A 109 -4.19 1.46 -11.87
C PRO A 109 -5.23 0.32 -11.71
N VAL A 110 -5.31 -0.31 -10.54
CA VAL A 110 -6.31 -1.34 -10.23
C VAL A 110 -7.70 -0.71 -10.06
N ALA A 111 -7.79 0.41 -9.34
CA ALA A 111 -9.06 1.11 -9.10
C ALA A 111 -9.67 1.68 -10.40
N LEU A 112 -8.84 2.20 -11.31
CA LEU A 112 -9.30 2.73 -12.61
C LEU A 112 -9.91 1.63 -13.49
N LEU A 113 -9.36 0.40 -13.44
CA LEU A 113 -9.90 -0.75 -14.16
C LEU A 113 -11.24 -1.25 -13.60
N GLU A 114 -11.48 -1.11 -12.29
CA GLU A 114 -12.80 -1.38 -11.71
C GLU A 114 -13.85 -0.36 -12.18
N GLN A 115 -13.45 0.90 -12.40
CA GLN A 115 -14.34 1.95 -12.91
C GLN A 115 -14.68 1.81 -14.40
N GLU A 116 -13.74 1.33 -15.24
CA GLU A 116 -14.02 1.07 -16.67
C GLU A 116 -15.09 0.00 -16.92
N LYS A 117 -15.40 -0.86 -15.92
CA LYS A 117 -16.47 -1.87 -16.02
C LYS A 117 -17.89 -1.29 -16.00
N ASN A 118 -18.03 -0.02 -15.63
CA ASN A 118 -19.33 0.63 -15.44
C ASN A 118 -19.68 1.62 -16.57
N VAL A 119 -19.12 1.45 -17.77
CA VAL A 119 -19.42 2.25 -18.97
C VAL A 119 -20.00 1.38 -20.07
#